data_AF-A0AAW6U4S4-F1
#
_entry.id   AF-A0AAW6U4S4-F1
#
_cell.length_a   1.000
_cell.length_b   1.000
_cell.length_c   1.000
_cell.angle_alpha   90.00
_cell.angle_beta   90.00
_cell.angle_gamma   90.00
#
_symmetry.space_group_name_H-M   'P 1'
#
loop_
_entity.id
_entity.type
_entity.pdbx_description
1 polymer ?
#
loop_
_entity_poly.entity_id
_entity_poly.type
_entity_poly.pdbx_seq_one_letter_code
_entity_poly.pdbx_strand_id
1 'polypeptide(L)'
;MAKQIKKNIKKSIKRRSKVKRKSKSSQLISILVIIGIAIFGYWYATNDPAPLVEYSAHQNEDGFYYYTYVDSGDYYYTANGLEGNVLLLNELRDIIHQNFEPTTYDDARVHLALADQSLTDPTKVWNIYNGVLVDAEWDAQSWHREHVWPNSRLGMERVTQSGRNQGSDLHNLRAITPAVNSSRGDRFFSNGSGENHTTDDGGYYPGDAHKGDVARILLYMAVMYDFLILTDDDLNDTSNHYTMEGTKMGKLSLLLEWHKEDPVDDFERNRNQVIYEAQGNRNPFIDKPEYVHLIWEGLTIEELIEPEPEVEPEISVFSYTITMMIIERKEQYNV
;
A
#
# COMPACT_ATOMS: atom_id res chain seq x y z
N MET A 1 -0.23 9.19 61.09
CA MET A 1 -0.11 9.55 59.65
C MET A 1 1.27 9.27 59.04
N ALA A 2 2.39 9.70 59.62
CA ALA A 2 3.72 9.57 59.01
C ALA A 2 4.20 8.12 58.72
N LYS A 3 3.80 7.13 59.53
CA LYS A 3 4.10 5.69 59.28
C LYS A 3 3.33 5.12 58.08
N GLN A 4 2.10 5.59 57.84
CA GLN A 4 1.27 5.15 56.70
C GLN A 4 1.84 5.68 55.38
N ILE A 5 2.30 6.94 55.38
CA ILE A 5 2.90 7.63 54.23
C ILE A 5 4.23 6.96 53.83
N LYS A 6 5.11 6.64 54.78
CA LYS A 6 6.36 5.90 54.50
C LYS A 6 6.12 4.49 53.93
N LYS A 7 5.05 3.80 54.34
CA LYS A 7 4.69 2.47 53.82
C LYS A 7 4.18 2.54 52.37
N ASN A 8 3.43 3.60 52.03
CA ASN A 8 2.92 3.81 50.67
C ASN A 8 4.02 4.27 49.70
N ILE A 9 4.97 5.10 50.14
CA ILE A 9 6.14 5.51 49.35
C ILE A 9 7.06 4.30 49.07
N LYS A 10 7.33 3.44 50.06
CA LYS A 10 8.08 2.18 49.81
C LYS A 10 7.37 1.23 48.84
N LYS A 11 6.03 1.17 48.85
CA LYS A 11 5.25 0.37 47.89
C LYS A 11 5.28 0.96 46.48
N SER A 12 5.28 2.28 46.31
CA SER A 12 5.36 2.92 44.98
C SER A 12 6.76 2.81 44.39
N ILE A 13 7.81 2.96 45.20
CA ILE A 13 9.22 2.78 44.78
C ILE A 13 9.48 1.32 44.37
N LYS A 14 8.94 0.34 45.13
CA LYS A 14 9.06 -1.09 44.79
C LYS A 14 8.21 -1.52 43.59
N ARG A 15 7.21 -0.71 43.18
CA ARG A 15 6.45 -0.88 41.93
C ARG A 15 7.15 -0.21 40.74
N ARG A 16 7.82 0.93 40.93
CA ARG A 16 8.61 1.61 39.88
C ARG A 16 9.93 0.91 39.54
N SER A 17 10.50 0.11 40.46
CA SER A 17 11.73 -0.66 40.19
C SER A 17 11.51 -2.02 39.49
N LYS A 18 10.30 -2.28 38.95
CA LYS A 18 10.00 -3.47 38.15
C LYS A 18 9.74 -3.09 36.70
N VAL A 19 10.71 -2.45 36.05
CA VAL A 19 10.87 -2.69 34.61
C VAL A 19 11.22 -4.18 34.50
N LYS A 20 10.29 -5.01 34.04
CA LYS A 20 10.55 -6.44 33.83
C LYS A 20 11.73 -6.53 32.88
N ARG A 21 12.88 -7.00 33.39
CA ARG A 21 14.03 -7.36 32.55
C ARG A 21 13.50 -8.32 31.48
N LYS A 22 13.61 -7.93 30.20
CA LYS A 22 13.24 -8.77 29.05
C LYS A 22 13.79 -10.18 29.27
N SER A 23 12.99 -11.22 29.02
CA SER A 23 13.45 -12.60 29.20
C SER A 23 14.68 -12.82 28.33
N LYS A 24 15.59 -13.73 28.71
CA LYS A 24 16.77 -14.02 27.89
C LYS A 24 16.37 -14.39 26.45
N SER A 25 15.23 -15.05 26.27
CA SER A 25 14.64 -15.35 24.96
C SER A 25 14.26 -14.10 24.18
N SER A 26 13.59 -13.11 24.79
CA SER A 26 13.23 -11.88 24.07
C SER A 26 14.42 -10.94 23.84
N GLN A 27 15.46 -11.01 24.67
CA GLN A 27 16.73 -10.35 24.41
C GLN A 27 17.48 -10.98 23.24
N LEU A 28 17.49 -12.32 23.15
CA LEU A 28 18.05 -13.06 22.02
C LEU A 28 17.31 -12.74 20.71
N ILE A 29 15.97 -12.69 20.74
CA ILE A 29 15.17 -12.29 19.57
C ILE A 29 15.47 -10.85 19.16
N SER A 30 15.52 -9.90 20.10
CA SER A 30 15.89 -8.50 19.78
C SER A 30 17.31 -8.39 19.20
N ILE A 31 18.27 -9.18 19.67
CA ILE A 31 19.62 -9.22 19.11
C ILE A 31 19.61 -9.81 17.70
N LEU A 32 18.85 -10.89 17.47
CA LEU A 32 18.69 -11.48 16.14
C LEU A 32 17.99 -10.53 15.16
N VAL A 33 17.06 -9.70 15.62
CA VAL A 33 16.42 -8.64 14.82
C VAL A 33 17.40 -7.52 14.48
N ILE A 34 18.20 -7.04 15.44
CA ILE A 34 19.23 -6.03 15.17
C ILE A 34 20.28 -6.58 14.20
N ILE A 35 20.67 -7.84 14.36
CA ILE A 35 21.56 -8.53 13.44
C ILE A 35 20.88 -8.72 12.07
N GLY A 36 19.59 -9.04 12.02
CA GLY A 36 18.82 -9.16 10.79
C GLY A 36 18.71 -7.83 10.04
N ILE A 37 18.41 -6.73 10.72
CA ILE A 37 18.37 -5.37 10.17
C ILE A 37 19.76 -4.94 9.70
N ALA A 38 20.81 -5.22 10.49
CA ALA A 38 22.18 -4.90 10.12
C ALA A 38 22.67 -5.75 8.94
N ILE A 39 22.31 -7.04 8.89
CA ILE A 39 22.63 -7.94 7.77
C ILE A 39 21.83 -7.54 6.54
N PHE A 40 20.55 -7.21 6.66
CA PHE A 40 19.72 -6.76 5.54
C PHE A 40 20.21 -5.41 5.01
N GLY A 41 20.41 -4.43 5.89
CA GLY A 41 20.97 -3.13 5.51
C GLY A 41 22.39 -3.23 4.93
N TYR A 42 23.23 -4.13 5.46
CA TYR A 42 24.54 -4.41 4.88
C TYR A 42 24.43 -5.15 3.56
N TRP A 43 23.55 -6.15 3.44
CA TRP A 43 23.30 -6.91 2.21
C TRP A 43 22.77 -6.00 1.11
N TYR A 44 21.81 -5.13 1.41
CA TYR A 44 21.25 -4.11 0.54
C TYR A 44 22.28 -3.05 0.13
N ALA A 45 23.18 -2.66 1.03
CA ALA A 45 24.24 -1.69 0.74
C ALA A 45 25.46 -2.28 0.00
N THR A 46 25.63 -3.61 -0.02
CA THR A 46 26.84 -4.26 -0.55
C THR A 46 26.60 -5.21 -1.72
N ASN A 47 25.37 -5.70 -1.86
CA ASN A 47 24.91 -6.39 -3.05
C ASN A 47 23.95 -5.44 -3.71
N ASP A 48 24.28 -4.99 -4.91
CA ASP A 48 23.40 -4.27 -5.82
C ASP A 48 22.05 -5.03 -5.81
N PRO A 49 21.03 -4.58 -5.04
CA PRO A 49 19.79 -5.31 -4.97
C PRO A 49 19.28 -5.36 -6.41
N ALA A 50 18.70 -6.50 -6.82
CA ALA A 50 18.07 -6.58 -8.13
C ALA A 50 17.25 -5.28 -8.33
N PRO A 51 17.44 -4.55 -9.44
CA PRO A 51 16.79 -3.26 -9.62
C PRO A 51 15.32 -3.43 -9.29
N LEU A 52 14.76 -2.50 -8.49
CA LEU A 52 13.33 -2.49 -8.22
C LEU A 52 12.63 -2.66 -9.56
N VAL A 53 11.83 -3.72 -9.71
CA VAL A 53 11.06 -3.90 -10.92
C VAL A 53 10.08 -2.73 -10.97
N GLU A 54 10.40 -1.75 -11.81
CA GLU A 54 9.64 -0.53 -11.94
C GLU A 54 8.59 -0.76 -13.03
N TYR A 55 7.39 -1.08 -12.57
CA TYR A 55 6.23 -1.14 -13.45
C TYR A 55 5.68 0.27 -13.69
N SER A 56 5.06 0.47 -14.86
CA SER A 56 4.47 1.76 -15.21
C SER A 56 3.28 2.10 -14.31
N ALA A 57 3.19 3.35 -13.91
CA ALA A 57 2.02 3.95 -13.25
C ALA A 57 1.50 5.17 -14.04
N HIS A 58 1.74 5.22 -15.35
CA HIS A 58 1.28 6.30 -16.21
C HIS A 58 -0.23 6.27 -16.37
N GLN A 59 -0.87 7.45 -16.25
CA GLN A 59 -2.30 7.63 -16.39
C GLN A 59 -2.63 8.60 -17.53
N ASN A 60 -3.82 8.42 -18.12
CA ASN A 60 -4.43 9.42 -18.98
C ASN A 60 -5.05 10.57 -18.15
N GLU A 61 -5.64 11.57 -18.83
CA GLU A 61 -6.24 12.75 -18.18
C GLU A 61 -7.44 12.44 -17.27
N ASP A 62 -8.09 11.29 -17.47
CA ASP A 62 -9.21 10.81 -16.65
C ASP A 62 -8.74 9.90 -15.49
N GLY A 63 -7.43 9.70 -15.34
CA GLY A 63 -6.82 8.90 -14.28
C GLY A 63 -6.79 7.39 -14.55
N PHE A 64 -7.11 6.93 -15.75
CA PHE A 64 -6.96 5.52 -16.11
C PHE A 64 -5.50 5.18 -16.41
N TYR A 65 -4.98 4.12 -15.79
CA TYR A 65 -3.63 3.63 -16.00
C TYR A 65 -3.50 2.89 -17.32
N TYR A 66 -2.40 3.13 -18.04
CA TYR A 66 -2.11 2.44 -19.29
C TYR A 66 -1.61 1.02 -19.05
N TYR A 67 -2.06 0.10 -19.89
CA TYR A 67 -1.67 -1.30 -19.88
C TYR A 67 -0.25 -1.48 -20.42
N THR A 68 0.56 -2.22 -19.66
CA THR A 68 1.91 -2.57 -20.09
C THR A 68 2.12 -4.08 -20.09
N TYR A 69 2.73 -4.60 -21.16
CA TYR A 69 3.20 -5.98 -21.18
C TYR A 69 4.47 -6.12 -20.35
N VAL A 70 4.65 -7.29 -19.74
CA VAL A 70 5.89 -7.65 -19.05
C VAL A 70 6.64 -8.75 -19.79
N ASP A 71 7.96 -8.78 -19.66
CA ASP A 71 8.80 -9.75 -20.35
C ASP A 71 8.68 -11.17 -19.77
N SER A 72 9.14 -12.15 -20.56
CA SER A 72 9.22 -13.54 -20.10
C SER A 72 10.10 -13.67 -18.86
N GLY A 73 9.55 -14.28 -17.81
CA GLY A 73 10.21 -14.44 -16.52
C GLY A 73 9.82 -13.41 -15.45
N ASP A 74 9.04 -12.38 -15.82
CA ASP A 74 8.44 -11.46 -14.86
C ASP A 74 7.38 -12.15 -13.98
N TYR A 75 7.19 -11.62 -12.77
CA TYR A 75 6.21 -12.11 -11.79
C TYR A 75 4.76 -12.13 -12.34
N TYR A 76 4.40 -11.20 -13.22
CA TYR A 76 3.06 -11.10 -13.83
C TYR A 76 2.99 -11.64 -15.26
N TYR A 77 4.02 -12.34 -15.75
CA TYR A 77 4.09 -12.77 -17.15
C TYR A 77 2.89 -13.59 -17.61
N THR A 78 2.34 -14.45 -16.75
CA THR A 78 1.18 -15.29 -17.08
C THR A 78 -0.14 -14.52 -17.16
N ALA A 79 -0.20 -13.29 -16.62
CA ALA A 79 -1.34 -12.40 -16.73
C ALA A 79 -1.32 -11.53 -18.01
N ASN A 80 -0.25 -11.59 -18.81
CA ASN A 80 -0.15 -10.84 -20.07
C ASN A 80 -1.31 -11.19 -21.02
N GLY A 81 -1.96 -10.15 -21.56
CA GLY A 81 -3.05 -10.27 -22.53
C GLY A 81 -4.35 -10.86 -21.97
N LEU A 82 -4.45 -11.12 -20.66
CA LEU A 82 -5.71 -11.56 -20.06
C LEU A 82 -6.64 -10.36 -19.88
N GLU A 83 -7.79 -10.43 -20.55
CA GLU A 83 -8.87 -9.47 -20.43
C GLU A 83 -10.15 -10.14 -19.90
N GLY A 84 -11.05 -9.33 -19.35
CA GLY A 84 -12.27 -9.78 -18.70
C GLY A 84 -12.04 -10.21 -17.25
N ASN A 85 -12.92 -9.70 -16.37
CA ASN A 85 -12.82 -9.85 -14.92
C ASN A 85 -12.45 -11.28 -14.48
N VAL A 86 -13.17 -12.31 -14.93
CA VAL A 86 -13.00 -13.68 -14.42
C VAL A 86 -11.62 -14.28 -14.75
N LEU A 87 -11.10 -14.07 -15.96
CA LEU A 87 -9.83 -14.69 -16.37
C LEU A 87 -8.66 -14.05 -15.64
N LEU A 88 -8.57 -12.71 -15.70
CA LEU A 88 -7.52 -11.97 -15.03
C LEU A 88 -7.57 -12.17 -13.51
N LEU A 89 -8.77 -12.10 -12.90
CA LEU A 89 -8.91 -12.25 -11.45
C LEU A 89 -8.52 -13.66 -10.95
N ASN A 90 -8.81 -14.72 -11.71
CA ASN A 90 -8.37 -16.07 -11.35
C ASN A 90 -6.85 -16.21 -11.50
N GLU A 91 -6.26 -15.68 -12.57
CA GLU A 91 -4.80 -15.72 -12.76
C GLU A 91 -4.08 -14.94 -11.65
N LEU A 92 -4.57 -13.75 -11.29
CA LEU A 92 -4.00 -12.97 -10.19
C LEU A 92 -4.07 -13.73 -8.87
N ARG A 93 -5.17 -14.46 -8.60
CA ARG A 93 -5.28 -15.32 -7.42
C ARG A 93 -4.23 -16.41 -7.41
N ASP A 94 -3.99 -17.07 -8.55
CA ASP A 94 -2.97 -18.11 -8.65
C ASP A 94 -1.56 -17.53 -8.40
N ILE A 95 -1.25 -16.38 -9.02
CA ILE A 95 0.03 -15.67 -8.85
C ILE A 95 0.29 -15.31 -7.38
N ILE A 96 -0.66 -14.64 -6.71
CA ILE A 96 -0.45 -14.14 -5.35
C ILE A 96 -0.46 -15.25 -4.29
N HIS A 97 -1.04 -16.43 -4.58
CA HIS A 97 -1.02 -17.57 -3.67
C HIS A 97 0.21 -18.47 -3.83
N GLN A 98 0.87 -18.48 -5.00
CA GLN A 98 1.87 -19.48 -5.36
C GLN A 98 3.00 -19.65 -4.32
N ASN A 99 3.49 -18.55 -3.76
CA ASN A 99 4.59 -18.54 -2.78
C ASN A 99 4.22 -17.79 -1.48
N PHE A 100 2.93 -17.57 -1.24
CA PHE A 100 2.48 -16.80 -0.09
C PHE A 100 2.69 -17.58 1.22
N GLU A 101 3.53 -17.03 2.09
CA GLU A 101 3.87 -17.58 3.39
C GLU A 101 3.61 -16.51 4.47
N PRO A 102 2.42 -16.49 5.10
CA PRO A 102 2.07 -15.44 6.05
C PRO A 102 2.98 -15.47 7.28
N THR A 103 3.45 -14.28 7.67
CA THR A 103 4.15 -14.08 8.94
C THR A 103 3.18 -14.16 10.13
N THR A 104 3.72 -14.27 11.36
CA THR A 104 2.86 -14.17 12.54
C THR A 104 2.42 -12.72 12.76
N TYR A 105 1.23 -12.51 13.33
CA TYR A 105 0.80 -11.17 13.71
C TYR A 105 1.78 -10.48 14.69
N ASP A 106 2.45 -11.27 15.54
CA ASP A 106 3.50 -10.77 16.42
C ASP A 106 4.68 -10.22 15.62
N ASP A 107 5.22 -11.01 14.68
CA ASP A 107 6.37 -10.67 13.85
C ASP A 107 6.07 -9.57 12.83
N ALA A 108 4.80 -9.36 12.46
CA ALA A 108 4.40 -8.30 11.53
C ALA A 108 4.94 -6.92 11.90
N ARG A 109 5.07 -6.59 13.20
CA ARG A 109 5.68 -5.30 13.63
C ARG A 109 7.13 -5.12 13.15
N VAL A 110 7.87 -6.20 12.98
CA VAL A 110 9.26 -6.16 12.54
C VAL A 110 9.30 -5.90 11.03
N HIS A 111 8.42 -6.55 10.28
CA HIS A 111 8.30 -6.33 8.85
C HIS A 111 7.77 -4.94 8.53
N LEU A 112 6.78 -4.42 9.27
CA LEU A 112 6.28 -3.05 9.07
C LEU A 112 7.31 -1.97 9.40
N ALA A 113 8.23 -2.22 10.33
CA ALA A 113 9.33 -1.30 10.60
C ALA A 113 10.28 -1.12 9.41
N LEU A 114 10.27 -2.08 8.47
CA LEU A 114 11.01 -2.03 7.21
C LEU A 114 10.11 -1.57 6.06
N ALA A 115 8.91 -2.15 5.94
CA ALA A 115 8.00 -1.91 4.83
C ALA A 115 7.43 -0.50 4.84
N ASP A 116 7.12 0.05 6.02
CA ASP A 116 6.61 1.41 6.16
C ASP A 116 7.73 2.43 6.48
N GLN A 117 9.00 2.07 6.26
CA GLN A 117 10.15 2.96 6.49
C GLN A 117 10.08 4.19 5.57
N SER A 118 10.41 5.37 6.12
CA SER A 118 10.46 6.59 5.31
C SER A 118 11.57 6.51 4.26
N LEU A 119 11.24 6.89 3.02
CA LEU A 119 12.21 6.99 1.92
C LEU A 119 13.30 8.05 2.17
N THR A 120 13.08 8.98 3.09
CA THR A 120 14.01 10.11 3.37
C THR A 120 14.72 10.01 4.72
N ASP A 121 14.20 9.21 5.65
CA ASP A 121 14.81 8.96 6.95
C ASP A 121 14.61 7.48 7.36
N PRO A 122 15.61 6.61 7.16
CA PRO A 122 15.48 5.18 7.45
C PRO A 122 15.33 4.87 8.94
N THR A 123 15.49 5.85 9.83
CA THR A 123 15.22 5.69 11.27
C THR A 123 13.74 5.85 11.62
N LYS A 124 12.91 6.23 10.64
CA LYS A 124 11.50 6.53 10.82
C LYS A 124 10.59 5.62 10.00
N VAL A 125 9.39 5.42 10.52
CA VAL A 125 8.27 4.83 9.76
C VAL A 125 7.22 5.90 9.45
N TRP A 126 6.65 5.84 8.25
CA TRP A 126 5.57 6.69 7.78
C TRP A 126 4.23 6.09 8.21
N ASN A 127 3.50 6.82 9.05
CA ASN A 127 2.25 6.34 9.62
C ASN A 127 1.09 6.63 8.68
N ILE A 128 0.27 5.61 8.41
CA ILE A 128 -0.90 5.75 7.54
C ILE A 128 -1.92 6.76 8.14
N TYR A 129 -2.62 7.45 7.24
CA TYR A 129 -3.68 8.45 7.43
C TYR A 129 -3.25 9.84 7.92
N ASN A 130 -2.09 9.98 8.57
CA ASN A 130 -1.62 11.30 9.02
C ASN A 130 -0.18 11.64 8.60
N GLY A 131 0.48 10.73 7.89
CA GLY A 131 1.84 10.89 7.38
C GLY A 131 2.92 11.18 8.43
N VAL A 132 2.63 11.01 9.73
CA VAL A 132 3.57 11.36 10.78
C VAL A 132 4.74 10.36 10.78
N LEU A 133 5.95 10.91 10.77
CA LEU A 133 7.19 10.13 10.92
C LEU A 133 7.49 9.91 12.41
N VAL A 134 7.59 8.65 12.83
CA VAL A 134 7.97 8.26 14.20
C VAL A 134 9.11 7.24 14.15
N ASP A 135 9.76 6.99 15.30
CA ASP A 135 10.85 6.02 15.37
C ASP A 135 10.41 4.63 14.85
N ALA A 136 11.24 4.03 13.99
CA ALA A 136 10.94 2.75 13.36
C ALA A 136 10.92 1.57 14.35
N GLU A 137 11.64 1.65 15.47
CA GLU A 137 11.57 0.62 16.51
C GLU A 137 10.16 0.57 17.11
N TRP A 138 9.51 -0.59 16.98
CA TRP A 138 8.19 -0.78 17.58
C TRP A 138 8.26 -0.79 19.10
N ASP A 139 7.66 0.22 19.73
CA ASP A 139 7.56 0.37 21.18
C ASP A 139 6.12 0.18 21.71
N ALA A 140 5.11 0.12 20.82
CA ALA A 140 3.68 0.14 21.14
C ALA A 140 3.18 1.46 21.78
N GLN A 141 3.96 2.54 21.73
CA GLN A 141 3.58 3.88 22.21
C GLN A 141 3.60 4.89 21.06
N SER A 142 4.60 4.81 20.20
CA SER A 142 4.81 5.68 19.05
C SER A 142 3.92 5.28 17.88
N TRP A 143 3.76 3.97 17.66
CA TRP A 143 2.88 3.44 16.61
C TRP A 143 2.32 2.04 16.94
N HIS A 144 1.21 1.72 16.28
CA HIS A 144 0.49 0.46 16.33
C HIS A 144 0.44 -0.19 14.94
N ARG A 145 -0.03 -1.44 14.87
CA ARG A 145 -0.43 -2.09 13.62
C ARG A 145 -1.89 -1.75 13.35
N GLU A 146 -2.14 -1.06 12.26
CA GLU A 146 -3.46 -0.83 11.69
C GLU A 146 -3.85 -2.02 10.80
N HIS A 147 -5.10 -2.44 10.88
CA HIS A 147 -5.73 -3.34 9.92
C HIS A 147 -6.55 -2.50 8.94
N VAL A 148 -6.06 -2.26 7.72
CA VAL A 148 -6.77 -1.42 6.72
C VAL A 148 -8.12 -2.04 6.34
N TRP A 149 -8.19 -3.37 6.25
CA TRP A 149 -9.44 -4.11 6.42
C TRP A 149 -9.56 -4.53 7.88
N PRO A 150 -10.45 -3.92 8.70
CA PRO A 150 -10.48 -4.12 10.15
C PRO A 150 -10.61 -5.59 10.51
N ASN A 151 -9.90 -6.05 11.55
CA ASN A 151 -9.96 -7.46 11.95
C ASN A 151 -11.37 -7.92 12.36
N SER A 152 -12.23 -7.03 12.86
CA SER A 152 -13.66 -7.31 13.10
C SER A 152 -14.47 -7.58 11.83
N ARG A 153 -13.95 -7.27 10.64
CA ARG A 153 -14.60 -7.50 9.35
C ARG A 153 -13.85 -8.55 8.50
N LEU A 154 -12.91 -9.31 9.08
CA LEU A 154 -12.13 -10.33 8.35
C LEU A 154 -12.76 -11.74 8.37
N GLY A 155 -13.98 -11.89 8.88
CA GLY A 155 -14.66 -13.20 8.91
C GLY A 155 -14.05 -14.20 9.89
N MET A 156 -13.31 -13.72 10.88
CA MET A 156 -12.61 -14.53 11.86
C MET A 156 -12.65 -13.87 13.25
N GLU A 157 -12.37 -14.67 14.29
CA GLU A 157 -12.10 -14.12 15.62
C GLU A 157 -10.89 -13.17 15.61
N ARG A 158 -10.72 -12.41 16.69
CA ARG A 158 -9.59 -11.48 16.82
C ARG A 158 -8.26 -12.22 16.65
N VAL A 159 -7.39 -11.71 15.78
CA VAL A 159 -6.08 -12.31 15.51
C VAL A 159 -5.25 -12.39 16.78
N THR A 160 -4.63 -13.54 17.00
CA THR A 160 -3.72 -13.78 18.13
C THR A 160 -2.29 -13.49 17.71
N GLN A 161 -1.38 -13.29 18.68
CA GLN A 161 0.03 -13.01 18.38
C GLN A 161 0.67 -14.08 17.48
N SER A 162 0.37 -15.36 17.71
CA SER A 162 0.88 -16.47 16.90
C SER A 162 0.07 -16.75 15.63
N GLY A 163 -0.99 -15.99 15.37
CA GLY A 163 -1.84 -16.18 14.20
C GLY A 163 -1.09 -15.96 12.89
N ARG A 164 -1.27 -16.87 11.94
CA ARG A 164 -0.79 -16.83 10.55
C ARG A 164 -1.99 -17.00 9.63
N ASN A 165 -2.72 -15.93 9.36
CA ASN A 165 -3.98 -15.94 8.63
C ASN A 165 -4.26 -14.55 8.02
N GLN A 166 -5.46 -14.31 7.50
CA GLN A 166 -5.82 -13.02 6.88
C GLN A 166 -5.65 -11.80 7.82
N GLY A 167 -5.64 -12.01 9.14
CA GLY A 167 -5.34 -10.98 10.13
C GLY A 167 -3.85 -10.68 10.31
N SER A 168 -2.95 -11.42 9.67
CA SER A 168 -1.50 -11.22 9.73
C SER A 168 -0.85 -10.99 8.36
N ASP A 169 -1.64 -10.90 7.29
CA ASP A 169 -1.15 -10.50 5.96
C ASP A 169 -0.56 -9.09 6.01
N LEU A 170 0.70 -8.95 5.61
CA LEU A 170 1.41 -7.68 5.67
C LEU A 170 0.85 -6.63 4.71
N HIS A 171 0.25 -7.01 3.59
CA HIS A 171 -0.37 -6.05 2.68
C HIS A 171 -1.55 -5.32 3.33
N ASN A 172 -2.25 -5.97 4.26
CA ASN A 172 -3.36 -5.40 5.04
C ASN A 172 -2.92 -4.56 6.25
N LEU A 173 -1.66 -4.66 6.64
CA LEU A 173 -1.16 -4.08 7.89
C LEU A 173 -0.32 -2.83 7.65
N ARG A 174 -0.53 -1.78 8.44
CA ARG A 174 0.24 -0.53 8.34
C ARG A 174 0.66 -0.01 9.70
N ALA A 175 1.78 0.71 9.77
CA ALA A 175 2.15 1.51 10.92
C ALA A 175 1.17 2.69 11.05
N ILE A 176 0.66 2.92 12.26
CA ILE A 176 -0.31 3.99 12.54
C ILE A 176 -0.07 4.60 13.91
N THR A 177 -0.31 5.91 14.05
CA THR A 177 -0.21 6.54 15.37
C THR A 177 -1.38 6.08 16.26
N PRO A 178 -1.18 5.88 17.58
CA PRO A 178 -2.24 5.33 18.43
C PRO A 178 -3.53 6.15 18.48
N ALA A 179 -3.41 7.48 18.41
CA ALA A 179 -4.55 8.39 18.42
C ALA A 179 -5.42 8.23 17.16
N VAL A 180 -4.77 8.19 16.00
CA VAL A 180 -5.45 8.00 14.70
C VAL A 180 -6.05 6.60 14.62
N ASN A 181 -5.33 5.56 15.06
CA ASN A 181 -5.87 4.20 15.14
C ASN A 181 -7.15 4.11 15.98
N SER A 182 -7.15 4.78 17.13
CA SER A 182 -8.33 4.84 18.00
C SER A 182 -9.49 5.60 17.35
N SER A 183 -9.21 6.66 16.59
CA SER A 183 -10.22 7.43 15.87
C SER A 183 -10.83 6.62 14.73
N ARG A 184 -9.98 5.96 13.94
CA ARG A 184 -10.38 5.11 12.82
C ARG A 184 -11.29 3.98 13.30
N GLY A 185 -10.86 3.21 14.30
CA GLY A 185 -11.63 2.09 14.84
C GLY A 185 -11.84 0.98 13.81
N ASP A 186 -13.09 0.55 13.62
CA ASP A 186 -13.52 -0.47 12.64
C ASP A 186 -14.53 0.07 11.61
N ARG A 187 -14.52 1.39 11.42
CA ARG A 187 -15.39 2.09 10.47
C ARG A 187 -15.07 1.69 9.05
N PHE A 188 -16.10 1.67 8.20
CA PHE A 188 -15.92 1.59 6.77
C PHE A 188 -15.30 2.89 6.24
N PHE A 189 -14.65 2.82 5.08
CA PHE A 189 -14.13 4.03 4.43
C PHE A 189 -15.24 4.77 3.69
N SER A 190 -15.24 6.09 3.81
CA SER A 190 -16.21 6.96 3.16
C SER A 190 -15.55 8.20 2.58
N ASN A 191 -16.25 8.87 1.67
CA ASN A 191 -15.73 9.99 0.90
C ASN A 191 -15.48 11.22 1.79
N GLY A 192 -14.49 12.02 1.44
CA GLY A 192 -14.06 13.21 2.17
C GLY A 192 -12.98 13.96 1.40
N SER A 193 -12.36 14.94 2.05
CA SER A 193 -11.22 15.69 1.49
C SER A 193 -10.30 16.22 2.59
N GLY A 194 -9.06 16.53 2.24
CA GLY A 194 -8.04 17.05 3.13
C GLY A 194 -7.46 15.98 4.05
N GLU A 195 -7.40 16.28 5.35
CA GLU A 195 -6.84 15.39 6.37
C GLU A 195 -7.81 14.29 6.80
N ASN A 196 -7.29 13.22 7.40
CA ASN A 196 -8.10 12.13 7.91
C ASN A 196 -9.14 12.58 8.95
N HIS A 197 -10.35 12.04 8.87
CA HIS A 197 -11.43 12.34 9.83
C HIS A 197 -12.53 11.27 9.78
N THR A 198 -13.33 11.22 10.84
CA THR A 198 -14.61 10.49 10.82
C THR A 198 -15.63 11.31 10.04
N THR A 199 -16.27 10.69 9.06
CA THR A 199 -17.27 11.33 8.20
C THR A 199 -18.65 11.34 8.86
N ASP A 200 -19.55 12.20 8.37
CA ASP A 200 -20.89 12.38 8.94
C ASP A 200 -21.77 11.13 8.84
N ASP A 201 -21.50 10.26 7.86
CA ASP A 201 -22.19 8.98 7.67
C ASP A 201 -21.65 7.85 8.57
N GLY A 202 -20.75 8.16 9.50
CA GLY A 202 -20.14 7.20 10.42
C GLY A 202 -18.94 6.45 9.86
N GLY A 203 -18.55 6.73 8.61
CA GLY A 203 -17.35 6.20 7.97
C GLY A 203 -16.08 6.93 8.38
N TYR A 204 -14.99 6.65 7.65
CA TYR A 204 -13.69 7.27 7.86
C TYR A 204 -13.07 7.68 6.53
N TYR A 205 -12.64 8.94 6.45
CA TYR A 205 -11.83 9.44 5.34
C TYR A 205 -10.34 9.28 5.68
N PRO A 206 -9.53 8.57 4.88
CA PRO A 206 -8.13 8.31 5.20
C PRO A 206 -7.20 9.51 4.99
N GLY A 207 -7.67 10.57 4.33
CA GLY A 207 -6.87 11.72 3.92
C GLY A 207 -6.43 11.63 2.46
N ASP A 208 -6.23 12.79 1.83
CA ASP A 208 -5.97 12.90 0.37
C ASP A 208 -4.72 12.11 -0.08
N ALA A 209 -3.69 12.06 0.76
CA ALA A 209 -2.40 11.41 0.46
C ALA A 209 -2.36 9.90 0.79
N HIS A 210 -3.50 9.30 1.12
CA HIS A 210 -3.58 7.90 1.56
C HIS A 210 -4.75 7.14 0.93
N LYS A 211 -5.56 7.80 0.12
CA LYS A 211 -6.83 7.21 -0.36
C LYS A 211 -6.58 6.15 -1.43
N GLY A 212 -5.55 6.34 -2.25
CA GLY A 212 -5.06 5.39 -3.25
C GLY A 212 -4.44 4.17 -2.58
N ASP A 213 -3.58 4.36 -1.58
CA ASP A 213 -3.02 3.29 -0.74
C ASP A 213 -4.14 2.40 -0.18
N VAL A 214 -5.16 3.02 0.42
CA VAL A 214 -6.30 2.30 1.00
C VAL A 214 -7.06 1.53 -0.07
N ALA A 215 -7.33 2.16 -1.22
CA ALA A 215 -8.00 1.50 -2.33
C ALA A 215 -7.26 0.24 -2.77
N ARG A 216 -5.96 0.35 -3.07
CA ARG A 216 -5.15 -0.77 -3.55
C ARG A 216 -4.97 -1.88 -2.51
N ILE A 217 -4.90 -1.54 -1.22
CA ILE A 217 -4.87 -2.55 -0.13
C ILE A 217 -6.20 -3.31 -0.07
N LEU A 218 -7.34 -2.62 -0.12
CA LEU A 218 -8.66 -3.26 -0.04
C LEU A 218 -9.00 -4.08 -1.29
N LEU A 219 -8.63 -3.60 -2.48
CA LEU A 219 -8.75 -4.35 -3.74
C LEU A 219 -7.92 -5.63 -3.69
N TYR A 220 -6.68 -5.56 -3.21
CA TYR A 220 -5.84 -6.75 -2.97
C TYR A 220 -6.51 -7.73 -2.02
N MET A 221 -7.02 -7.26 -0.87
CA MET A 221 -7.65 -8.12 0.12
C MET A 221 -8.86 -8.87 -0.44
N ALA A 222 -9.66 -8.23 -1.28
CA ALA A 222 -10.81 -8.85 -1.94
C ALA A 222 -10.42 -9.90 -3.01
N VAL A 223 -9.25 -9.75 -3.64
CA VAL A 223 -8.73 -10.75 -4.58
C VAL A 223 -8.07 -11.92 -3.83
N MET A 224 -7.23 -11.62 -2.84
CA MET A 224 -6.51 -12.60 -2.02
C MET A 224 -7.47 -13.50 -1.23
N TYR A 225 -8.52 -12.93 -0.66
CA TYR A 225 -9.51 -13.65 0.13
C TYR A 225 -10.88 -13.48 -0.50
N ASP A 226 -11.29 -14.44 -1.33
CA ASP A 226 -12.50 -14.39 -2.17
C ASP A 226 -13.82 -14.22 -1.41
N PHE A 227 -13.83 -14.48 -0.10
CA PHE A 227 -14.96 -14.25 0.80
C PHE A 227 -15.01 -12.82 1.36
N LEU A 228 -14.00 -11.98 1.13
CA LEU A 228 -14.01 -10.55 1.46
C LEU A 228 -14.66 -9.77 0.32
N ILE A 229 -15.69 -9.00 0.64
CA ILE A 229 -16.57 -8.37 -0.34
C ILE A 229 -16.46 -6.85 -0.24
N LEU A 230 -16.09 -6.21 -1.35
CA LEU A 230 -16.27 -4.77 -1.55
C LEU A 230 -17.68 -4.51 -2.05
N THR A 231 -18.43 -3.60 -1.42
CA THR A 231 -19.85 -3.37 -1.75
C THR A 231 -20.25 -1.92 -1.55
N ASP A 232 -21.12 -1.42 -2.41
CA ASP A 232 -21.76 -0.10 -2.26
C ASP A 232 -22.99 -0.12 -1.34
N ASP A 233 -23.34 -1.28 -0.77
CA ASP A 233 -24.38 -1.41 0.25
C ASP A 233 -24.05 -0.62 1.53
N ASP A 234 -25.04 -0.44 2.41
CA ASP A 234 -24.81 0.14 3.73
C ASP A 234 -23.88 -0.75 4.58
N LEU A 235 -22.84 -0.13 5.14
CA LEU A 235 -21.79 -0.78 5.92
C LEU A 235 -21.83 -0.41 7.42
N ASN A 236 -22.87 0.30 7.85
CA ASN A 236 -23.06 0.69 9.25
C ASN A 236 -23.44 -0.48 10.18
N ASP A 237 -23.90 -1.61 9.65
CA ASP A 237 -24.24 -2.77 10.47
C ASP A 237 -22.97 -3.44 11.03
N THR A 238 -22.84 -3.41 12.36
CA THR A 238 -21.74 -4.02 13.09
C THR A 238 -22.15 -5.30 13.84
N SER A 239 -23.40 -5.77 13.67
CA SER A 239 -23.93 -6.93 14.39
C SER A 239 -23.23 -8.25 14.03
N ASN A 240 -22.69 -8.32 12.81
CA ASN A 240 -21.98 -9.46 12.26
C ASN A 240 -20.44 -9.34 12.34
N HIS A 241 -19.91 -8.46 13.20
CA HIS A 241 -18.47 -8.41 13.43
C HIS A 241 -17.91 -9.77 13.90
N TYR A 242 -16.73 -10.11 13.38
CA TYR A 242 -16.00 -11.36 13.57
C TYR A 242 -16.68 -12.61 12.97
N THR A 243 -17.70 -12.45 12.12
CA THR A 243 -18.37 -13.55 11.41
C THR A 243 -18.20 -13.44 9.90
N MET A 244 -18.41 -14.55 9.19
CA MET A 244 -18.35 -14.59 7.73
C MET A 244 -19.39 -13.69 7.06
N GLU A 245 -20.51 -13.40 7.70
CA GLU A 245 -21.52 -12.47 7.16
C GLU A 245 -21.06 -11.00 7.22
N GLY A 246 -20.10 -10.69 8.11
CA GLY A 246 -19.53 -9.37 8.30
C GLY A 246 -18.30 -9.07 7.44
N THR A 247 -17.99 -9.88 6.43
CA THR A 247 -16.81 -9.74 5.56
C THR A 247 -16.97 -8.67 4.48
N LYS A 248 -17.53 -7.51 4.85
CA LYS A 248 -17.83 -6.41 3.94
C LYS A 248 -17.11 -5.12 4.35
N MET A 249 -16.49 -4.44 3.39
CA MET A 249 -15.75 -3.19 3.62
C MET A 249 -15.70 -2.36 2.35
N GLY A 250 -15.63 -1.03 2.48
CA GLY A 250 -15.37 -0.09 1.38
C GLY A 250 -16.45 -0.08 0.29
N LYS A 251 -16.82 1.12 -0.17
CA LYS A 251 -17.68 1.26 -1.34
C LYS A 251 -16.83 1.01 -2.58
N LEU A 252 -17.07 -0.06 -3.33
CA LEU A 252 -16.25 -0.41 -4.50
C LEU A 252 -16.15 0.80 -5.44
N SER A 253 -17.27 1.47 -5.72
CA SER A 253 -17.29 2.69 -6.54
C SER A 253 -16.32 3.77 -6.05
N LEU A 254 -16.26 4.01 -4.73
CA LEU A 254 -15.37 4.99 -4.11
C LEU A 254 -13.90 4.55 -4.18
N LEU A 255 -13.62 3.26 -4.01
CA LEU A 255 -12.24 2.76 -4.10
C LEU A 255 -11.70 2.89 -5.52
N LEU A 256 -12.55 2.70 -6.55
CA LEU A 256 -12.17 2.93 -7.95
C LEU A 256 -11.89 4.40 -8.24
N GLU A 257 -12.67 5.32 -7.66
CA GLU A 257 -12.41 6.76 -7.72
C GLU A 257 -11.06 7.10 -7.08
N TRP A 258 -10.83 6.67 -5.84
CA TRP A 258 -9.57 6.93 -5.12
C TRP A 258 -8.34 6.33 -5.78
N HIS A 259 -8.45 5.16 -6.40
CA HIS A 259 -7.37 4.54 -7.16
C HIS A 259 -6.87 5.41 -8.31
N LYS A 260 -7.79 6.16 -8.95
CA LYS A 260 -7.48 7.09 -10.05
C LYS A 260 -6.97 8.43 -9.54
N GLU A 261 -7.56 8.95 -8.47
CA GLU A 261 -7.23 10.27 -7.93
C GLU A 261 -5.92 10.34 -7.14
N ASP A 262 -5.46 9.22 -6.57
CA ASP A 262 -4.24 9.13 -5.77
C ASP A 262 -3.31 8.05 -6.35
N PRO A 263 -2.42 8.44 -7.28
CA PRO A 263 -1.66 7.49 -8.09
C PRO A 263 -0.62 6.69 -7.29
N VAL A 264 -0.19 5.55 -7.81
CA VAL A 264 0.85 4.73 -7.15
C VAL A 264 2.15 5.51 -7.01
N ASP A 265 2.68 5.60 -5.79
CA ASP A 265 3.92 6.31 -5.50
C ASP A 265 5.12 5.40 -5.21
N ASP A 266 6.31 6.00 -5.03
CA ASP A 266 7.55 5.28 -4.72
C ASP A 266 7.51 4.59 -3.36
N PHE A 267 6.74 5.14 -2.41
CA PHE A 267 6.63 4.56 -1.09
C PHE A 267 5.87 3.23 -1.16
N GLU A 268 4.76 3.19 -1.88
CA GLU A 268 4.00 1.97 -2.12
C GLU A 268 4.80 0.93 -2.88
N ARG A 269 5.54 1.33 -3.92
CA ARG A 269 6.43 0.42 -4.68
C ARG A 269 7.49 -0.21 -3.78
N ASN A 270 8.18 0.60 -2.98
CA ASN A 270 9.17 0.11 -2.01
C ASN A 270 8.53 -0.81 -0.96
N ARG A 271 7.38 -0.41 -0.40
CA ARG A 271 6.64 -1.21 0.57
C ARG A 271 6.24 -2.57 -0.01
N ASN A 272 5.74 -2.60 -1.24
CA ASN A 272 5.34 -3.82 -1.93
C ASN A 272 6.52 -4.78 -2.11
N GLN A 273 7.70 -4.26 -2.47
CA GLN A 273 8.94 -5.04 -2.56
C GLN A 273 9.35 -5.62 -1.19
N VAL A 274 9.39 -4.82 -0.13
CA VAL A 274 9.78 -5.30 1.21
C VAL A 274 8.80 -6.36 1.72
N ILE A 275 7.51 -6.21 1.44
CA ILE A 275 6.50 -7.21 1.81
C ILE A 275 6.68 -8.49 1.00
N TYR A 276 6.96 -8.39 -0.30
CA TYR A 276 7.26 -9.55 -1.14
C TYR A 276 8.42 -10.38 -0.59
N GLU A 277 9.50 -9.72 -0.15
CA GLU A 277 10.64 -10.39 0.48
C GLU A 277 10.27 -11.07 1.82
N ALA A 278 9.24 -10.59 2.50
CA ALA A 278 8.82 -11.06 3.82
C ALA A 278 7.80 -12.20 3.79
N GLN A 279 6.80 -12.14 2.89
CA GLN A 279 5.70 -13.13 2.81
C GLN A 279 5.50 -13.75 1.42
N GLY A 280 6.36 -13.44 0.45
CA GLY A 280 6.46 -14.17 -0.82
C GLY A 280 5.46 -13.78 -1.92
N ASN A 281 4.60 -12.78 -1.69
CA ASN A 281 3.64 -12.30 -2.67
C ASN A 281 3.57 -10.76 -2.77
N ARG A 282 3.14 -10.27 -3.93
CA ARG A 282 3.03 -8.84 -4.26
C ARG A 282 1.57 -8.40 -4.31
N ASN A 283 1.30 -7.13 -4.04
CA ASN A 283 0.00 -6.52 -4.33
C ASN A 283 -0.05 -6.14 -5.83
N PRO A 284 -0.87 -6.83 -6.65
CA PRO A 284 -0.93 -6.57 -8.09
C PRO A 284 -1.40 -5.17 -8.44
N PHE A 285 -2.13 -4.48 -7.56
CA PHE A 285 -2.67 -3.16 -7.85
C PHE A 285 -1.70 -2.02 -7.57
N ILE A 286 -0.57 -2.32 -6.92
CA ILE A 286 0.58 -1.40 -6.81
C ILE A 286 1.48 -1.58 -8.03
N ASP A 287 1.78 -2.82 -8.40
CA ASP A 287 2.68 -3.10 -9.54
C ASP A 287 2.00 -2.93 -10.89
N LYS A 288 0.74 -3.35 -11.03
CA LYS A 288 -0.04 -3.34 -12.27
C LYS A 288 -1.38 -2.63 -12.03
N PRO A 289 -1.37 -1.32 -11.72
CA PRO A 289 -2.56 -0.57 -11.34
C PRO A 289 -3.65 -0.56 -12.43
N GLU A 290 -3.30 -0.78 -13.70
CA GLU A 290 -4.25 -0.92 -14.81
C GLU A 290 -5.19 -2.12 -14.67
N TYR A 291 -4.80 -3.15 -13.92
CA TYR A 291 -5.63 -4.36 -13.74
C TYR A 291 -6.94 -4.04 -12.99
N VAL A 292 -6.98 -2.96 -12.20
CA VAL A 292 -8.21 -2.49 -11.56
C VAL A 292 -9.29 -2.19 -12.60
N HIS A 293 -8.92 -1.54 -13.69
CA HIS A 293 -9.84 -1.13 -14.75
C HIS A 293 -10.39 -2.32 -15.52
N LEU A 294 -9.54 -3.31 -15.81
CA LEU A 294 -9.91 -4.54 -16.51
C LEU A 294 -10.85 -5.44 -15.68
N ILE A 295 -10.73 -5.41 -14.35
CA ILE A 295 -11.54 -6.24 -13.45
C ILE A 295 -12.88 -5.57 -13.12
N TRP A 296 -12.86 -4.28 -12.74
CA TRP A 296 -14.03 -3.64 -12.12
C TRP A 296 -14.69 -2.53 -12.94
N GLU A 297 -13.98 -1.90 -13.89
CA GLU A 297 -14.55 -0.83 -14.74
C GLU A 297 -14.92 -1.32 -16.15
N GLY A 298 -14.60 -2.58 -16.48
CA GLY A 298 -15.01 -3.21 -17.73
C GLY A 298 -14.26 -2.69 -18.96
N LEU A 299 -13.13 -2.03 -18.77
CA LEU A 299 -12.26 -1.59 -19.86
C LEU A 299 -11.52 -2.78 -20.48
N THR A 300 -11.19 -2.64 -21.76
CA THR A 300 -10.37 -3.57 -22.52
C THR A 300 -8.90 -3.13 -22.53
N ILE A 301 -8.00 -4.05 -22.90
CA ILE A 301 -6.58 -3.71 -23.07
C ILE A 301 -6.41 -2.67 -24.19
N GLU A 302 -7.19 -2.77 -25.28
CA GLU A 302 -7.13 -1.83 -26.41
C GLU A 302 -7.45 -0.39 -25.99
N GLU A 303 -8.41 -0.20 -25.08
CA GLU A 303 -8.76 1.11 -24.52
C GLU A 303 -7.69 1.68 -23.58
N LEU A 304 -6.78 0.85 -23.09
CA LEU A 304 -5.73 1.21 -22.13
C LEU A 304 -4.34 1.20 -22.77
N ILE A 305 -4.21 1.18 -24.09
CA ILE A 305 -2.90 1.38 -24.74
C ILE A 305 -2.55 2.88 -24.72
N GLU A 306 -1.36 3.19 -24.21
CA GLU A 306 -0.81 4.55 -24.25
C GLU A 306 -0.67 4.99 -25.72
N PRO A 307 -1.29 6.11 -26.13
CA PRO A 307 -1.19 6.57 -27.50
C PRO A 307 0.26 6.94 -27.80
N GLU A 308 0.78 6.48 -28.95
CA GLU A 308 2.08 6.91 -29.45
C GLU A 308 2.12 8.44 -29.52
N PRO A 309 3.20 9.09 -29.05
CA PRO A 309 3.29 10.54 -29.10
C PRO A 309 3.12 11.01 -30.54
N GLU A 310 2.21 11.96 -30.76
CA GLU A 310 2.07 12.60 -32.07
C GLU A 310 3.42 13.21 -32.44
N VAL A 311 4.11 12.60 -33.41
CA VAL A 311 5.30 13.20 -34.00
C VAL A 311 4.82 14.39 -34.80
N GLU A 312 4.84 15.58 -34.20
CA GLU A 312 4.64 16.81 -34.96
C GLU A 312 5.66 16.78 -36.11
N PRO A 313 5.21 16.87 -37.38
CA PRO A 313 6.15 16.88 -38.48
C PRO A 313 7.05 18.09 -38.28
N GLU A 314 8.36 17.87 -38.05
CA GLU A 314 9.33 18.94 -38.12
C GLU A 314 9.08 19.66 -39.44
N ILE A 315 8.54 20.89 -39.37
CA ILE A 315 8.43 21.73 -40.54
C ILE A 315 9.85 21.98 -40.98
N SER A 316 10.29 21.20 -41.96
CA SER A 316 11.61 21.28 -42.53
C SER A 316 11.83 22.73 -42.96
N VAL A 317 12.68 23.42 -42.19
CA VAL A 317 13.10 24.82 -42.40
C VAL A 317 13.74 25.01 -43.79
N PHE A 318 14.02 23.90 -44.49
CA PHE A 318 14.47 23.84 -45.87
C PHE A 318 13.46 24.40 -46.89
N SER A 319 12.15 24.28 -46.64
CA SER A 319 11.12 24.80 -47.55
C SER A 319 11.01 26.33 -47.49
N TYR A 320 11.20 26.92 -46.31
CA TYR A 320 11.21 28.36 -46.11
C TYR A 320 12.48 29.02 -46.68
N THR A 321 13.65 28.39 -46.54
CA THR A 321 14.91 28.92 -47.11
C THR A 321 14.90 28.91 -48.63
N ILE A 322 14.38 27.87 -49.28
CA ILE A 322 14.25 27.84 -50.75
C ILE A 322 13.26 28.90 -51.24
N THR A 323 12.14 29.08 -50.54
CA THR A 323 11.14 30.10 -50.92
C THR A 323 11.72 31.52 -50.80
N MET A 324 12.44 31.81 -49.72
CA MET A 324 13.11 33.12 -49.54
C MET A 324 14.23 33.33 -50.56
N MET A 325 15.05 32.31 -50.87
CA MET A 325 16.08 32.40 -51.91
C MET A 325 15.50 32.62 -53.32
N ILE A 326 14.30 32.08 -53.62
CA ILE A 326 13.63 32.31 -54.91
C ILE A 326 13.05 33.73 -54.99
N ILE A 327 12.57 34.29 -53.88
CA ILE A 327 12.06 35.67 -53.80
C ILE A 327 13.21 36.68 -53.98
N GLU A 328 14.32 36.52 -53.27
CA GLU A 328 15.50 37.39 -53.41
C GLU A 328 16.09 37.34 -54.83
N ARG A 329 16.09 36.16 -55.48
CA ARG A 329 16.54 36.05 -56.87
C ARG A 329 15.63 36.80 -57.84
N LYS A 330 14.31 36.84 -57.62
CA LYS A 330 13.37 37.54 -58.52
C LYS A 330 13.46 39.06 -58.42
N GLU A 331 13.85 39.61 -57.26
CA GLU A 331 14.08 41.04 -57.11
C GLU A 331 15.37 41.52 -57.79
N GLN A 332 16.37 40.64 -57.97
CA GLN A 332 17.64 40.99 -58.60
C GLN A 332 17.60 41.08 -60.14
N TYR A 333 16.52 40.63 -60.80
CA TYR A 333 16.38 40.61 -62.27
C TYR A 333 15.28 41.53 -62.83
N ASN A 334 14.66 42.39 -62.02
CA ASN A 334 13.70 43.41 -62.47
C ASN A 334 14.35 44.81 -62.55
N VAL A 335 15.35 44.97 -63.43
CA VAL A 335 15.87 46.27 -63.91
C VAL A 335 15.87 46.28 -65.44
#